data_AF-A0A355FV94-F1
#
_entry.id   AF-A0A355FV94-F1
#
_cell.length_a   1.000
_cell.length_b   1.000
_cell.length_c   1.000
_cell.angle_alpha   90.00
_cell.angle_beta   90.00
_cell.angle_gamma   90.00
#
_symmetry.space_group_name_H-M   'P 1'
#
loop_
_entity.id
_entity.type
_entity.pdbx_description
1 polymer ?
#
loop_
_entity_poly.entity_id
_entity_poly.type
_entity_poly.pdbx_seq_one_letter_code
_entity_poly.pdbx_strand_id
1 'polypeptide(L)'
;GDTFWFAGLSLEFVRLKEGAVHVRRSKKPKGRIPVYLGGKLSLSSELGHAIRDELDAYSQGHIRSPEMSRVGPLLDLQHEMSRIPRRDEILIEQFETEDGHHLCVFPFEGRAVHEAIGMLFAHRWCASRPLSISIACNDYGFELLSDVPLQASEVESLNLLDTHGLMDDLQSGVNAAELAKRRFRDIAVISGLAFQGFPGKRQGVQHLQSHSGLLFDVFNDFDADNLLLRQAYDELLDQQMEWKRLRKVLERMKVKARIVAFPTHPTPFSFPLAVDRLRERMSSEQLEDRIQKMLIHSTR
;
A
#
# COMPACT_ATOMS: atom_id res chain seq x y z
N GLY A 1 21.47 -17.44 12.65
CA GLY A 1 20.58 -16.49 11.98
C GLY A 1 19.69 -15.81 12.99
N ASP A 2 18.63 -15.16 12.51
CA ASP A 2 17.67 -14.47 13.37
C ASP A 2 16.86 -15.44 14.22
N THR A 3 16.46 -15.02 15.42
CA THR A 3 15.66 -15.81 16.36
C THR A 3 14.21 -15.35 16.36
N PHE A 4 13.27 -16.28 16.26
CA PHE A 4 11.83 -16.03 16.23
C PHE A 4 11.04 -17.10 16.99
N TRP A 5 9.85 -16.76 17.45
CA TRP A 5 8.96 -17.65 18.21
C TRP A 5 7.95 -18.30 17.29
N PHE A 6 7.96 -19.62 17.13
CA PHE A 6 6.96 -20.31 16.30
C PHE A 6 6.43 -21.53 17.03
N ALA A 7 5.10 -21.68 17.09
CA ALA A 7 4.41 -22.76 17.79
C ALA A 7 4.90 -22.97 19.25
N GLY A 8 5.15 -21.88 19.99
CA GLY A 8 5.61 -21.94 21.38
C GLY A 8 7.08 -22.34 21.54
N LEU A 9 7.89 -22.32 20.48
CA LEU A 9 9.33 -22.60 20.52
C LEU A 9 10.13 -21.40 20.03
N SER A 10 11.24 -21.10 20.71
CA SER A 10 12.26 -20.17 20.22
C SER A 10 13.15 -20.88 19.20
N LEU A 11 13.13 -20.41 17.95
CA LEU A 11 13.79 -21.02 16.80
C LEU A 11 14.78 -20.03 16.18
N GLU A 12 15.94 -20.53 15.75
CA GLU A 12 16.94 -19.77 15.02
C GLU A 12 16.92 -20.18 13.55
N PHE A 13 16.82 -19.20 12.65
CA PHE A 13 16.93 -19.41 11.21
C PHE A 13 18.32 -19.94 10.85
N VAL A 14 18.35 -21.06 10.13
CA VAL A 14 19.58 -21.68 9.61
C VAL A 14 19.73 -21.40 8.12
N ARG A 15 18.72 -21.77 7.32
CA ARG A 15 18.71 -21.57 5.87
C ARG A 15 17.32 -21.73 5.28
N LEU A 16 17.11 -21.19 4.09
CA LEU A 16 15.94 -21.46 3.26
C LEU A 16 16.37 -22.42 2.15
N LYS A 17 15.69 -23.56 2.01
CA LYS A 17 15.95 -24.55 0.96
C LYS A 17 14.62 -25.10 0.46
N GLU A 18 14.41 -25.08 -0.86
CA GLU A 18 13.21 -25.65 -1.50
C GLU A 18 11.88 -25.10 -0.95
N GLY A 19 11.85 -23.81 -0.59
CA GLY A 19 10.66 -23.19 0.00
C GLY A 19 10.37 -23.60 1.45
N ALA A 20 11.22 -24.42 2.07
CA ALA A 20 11.18 -24.73 3.48
C ALA A 20 12.23 -23.91 4.26
N VAL A 21 11.81 -23.36 5.39
CA VAL A 21 12.70 -22.69 6.33
C VAL A 21 13.26 -23.72 7.29
N HIS A 22 14.56 -23.99 7.20
CA HIS A 22 15.26 -24.84 8.15
C HIS A 22 15.65 -24.03 9.37
N VAL A 23 15.24 -24.53 10.54
CA VAL A 23 15.45 -23.89 11.83
C VAL A 23 16.05 -24.85 12.83
N ARG A 24 16.73 -24.31 13.84
CA ARG A 24 17.17 -25.06 15.03
C ARG A 24 16.60 -24.42 16.29
N ARG A 25 16.47 -25.18 17.37
CA ARG A 25 16.08 -24.59 18.67
C ARG A 25 17.13 -23.58 19.12
N SER A 26 16.67 -22.38 19.45
CA SER A 26 17.50 -21.34 20.03
C SER A 26 17.47 -21.42 21.55
N LYS A 27 18.61 -21.16 22.19
CA LYS A 27 18.69 -20.98 23.66
C LYS A 27 18.41 -19.52 24.07
N LYS A 28 18.19 -18.61 23.11
CA LYS A 28 17.93 -17.20 23.37
C LYS A 28 16.45 -17.02 23.76
N PRO A 29 16.14 -16.34 24.88
CA PRO A 29 14.76 -16.14 25.34
C PRO A 29 13.98 -15.08 24.54
N LYS A 30 14.67 -14.23 23.78
CA LYS A 30 14.07 -13.18 22.93
C LYS A 30 14.08 -13.62 21.47
N GLY A 31 12.92 -13.52 20.81
CA GLY A 31 12.75 -13.77 19.38
C GLY A 31 11.54 -13.01 18.85
N ARG A 32 11.54 -12.65 17.56
CA ARG A 32 10.38 -12.00 16.92
C ARG A 32 9.19 -12.96 16.87
N ILE A 33 7.99 -12.48 17.14
CA ILE A 33 6.77 -13.28 16.94
C ILE A 33 6.37 -13.14 15.46
N PRO A 34 6.19 -14.25 14.72
CA PRO A 34 5.78 -14.24 13.33
C PRO A 34 4.39 -13.64 13.26
N VAL A 35 4.29 -12.53 12.55
CA VAL A 35 3.02 -11.91 12.22
C VAL A 35 2.48 -12.63 11.00
N TYR A 36 1.40 -13.37 11.20
CA TYR A 36 0.61 -13.84 10.08
C TYR A 36 -0.10 -12.62 9.52
N LEU A 37 0.27 -12.23 8.29
CA LEU A 37 -0.53 -11.32 7.47
C LEU A 37 -1.83 -12.05 7.11
N GLY A 38 -2.69 -12.31 8.10
CA GLY A 38 -4.09 -12.63 7.86
C GLY A 38 -4.62 -11.57 6.91
N GLY A 39 -5.40 -11.98 5.90
CA GLY A 39 -5.80 -11.12 4.79
C GLY A 39 -6.21 -9.75 5.31
N LYS A 40 -5.33 -8.75 5.14
CA LYS A 40 -5.62 -7.37 5.49
C LYS A 40 -6.66 -6.93 4.47
N LEU A 41 -7.93 -7.18 4.78
CA LEU A 41 -9.03 -6.63 4.00
C LEU A 41 -8.88 -5.12 4.10
N SER A 42 -8.64 -4.47 2.96
CA SER A 42 -8.61 -3.01 2.89
C SER A 42 -9.96 -2.46 3.36
N LEU A 43 -9.97 -1.23 3.87
CA LEU A 43 -11.24 -0.56 4.17
C LEU A 43 -12.18 -0.62 2.95
N SER A 44 -13.41 -1.06 3.21
CA SER A 44 -14.51 -0.92 2.24
C SER A 44 -14.88 0.55 2.06
N SER A 45 -15.59 0.86 0.96
CA SER A 45 -16.12 2.20 0.72
C SER A 45 -16.96 2.71 1.89
N GLU A 46 -17.81 1.85 2.45
CA GLU A 46 -18.72 2.20 3.53
C GLU A 46 -17.98 2.48 4.83
N LEU A 47 -16.93 1.71 5.14
CA LEU A 47 -16.15 1.93 6.35
C LEU A 47 -15.30 3.20 6.24
N GLY A 48 -14.73 3.49 5.07
CA GLY A 48 -14.06 4.77 4.81
C GLY A 48 -15.01 5.96 4.95
N HIS A 49 -16.28 5.81 4.53
CA HIS A 49 -17.32 6.82 4.75
C HIS A 49 -17.64 7.03 6.23
N ALA A 50 -17.83 5.95 6.98
CA ALA A 50 -18.12 6.02 8.41
C ALA A 50 -16.98 6.70 9.19
N ILE A 51 -15.72 6.39 8.88
CA ILE A 51 -14.56 7.04 9.52
C ILE A 51 -14.57 8.55 9.24
N ARG A 52 -14.82 8.98 8.01
CA ARG A 52 -14.92 10.42 7.70
C ARG A 52 -16.07 11.11 8.42
N ASP A 53 -17.20 10.44 8.60
CA ASP A 53 -18.35 10.99 9.34
C ASP A 53 -18.04 11.15 10.84
N GLU A 54 -17.32 10.18 11.42
CA GLU A 54 -16.84 10.27 12.80
C GLU A 54 -15.79 11.37 12.98
N LEU A 55 -14.84 11.52 12.04
CA LEU A 55 -13.86 12.60 12.07
C LEU A 55 -14.51 13.98 11.91
N ASP A 56 -15.51 14.10 11.03
CA ASP A 56 -16.29 15.31 10.87
C ASP A 56 -17.03 15.69 12.15
N ALA A 57 -17.71 14.72 12.78
CA ALA A 57 -18.38 14.92 14.06
C ALA A 57 -17.40 15.35 15.17
N TYR A 58 -16.24 14.69 15.25
CA TYR A 58 -15.18 15.02 16.20
C TYR A 58 -14.65 16.44 15.98
N SER A 59 -14.44 16.85 14.72
CA SER A 59 -13.99 18.21 14.37
C SER A 59 -14.98 19.31 14.82
N GLN A 60 -16.23 18.95 15.06
CA GLN A 60 -17.30 19.82 15.57
C GLN A 60 -17.48 19.69 17.09
N GLY A 61 -16.63 18.93 17.78
CA GLY A 61 -16.68 18.71 19.23
C GLY A 61 -17.63 17.59 19.66
N HIS A 62 -18.15 16.78 18.74
CA HIS A 62 -19.06 15.68 19.06
C HIS A 62 -18.30 14.35 19.14
N ILE A 63 -18.34 13.72 20.31
CA ILE A 63 -17.80 12.36 20.51
C ILE A 63 -18.98 11.39 20.56
N ARG A 64 -19.15 10.59 19.50
CA ARG A 64 -20.33 9.73 19.31
C ARG A 64 -20.17 8.31 19.84
N SER A 65 -18.94 7.82 20.02
CA SER A 65 -18.66 6.44 20.42
C SER A 65 -17.57 6.33 21.48
N PRO A 66 -17.56 5.22 22.27
CA PRO A 66 -16.47 4.92 23.19
C PRO A 66 -15.10 4.86 22.50
N GLU A 67 -15.05 4.33 21.28
CA GLU A 67 -13.84 4.24 20.47
C GLU A 67 -13.29 5.63 20.13
N MET A 68 -14.16 6.56 19.69
CA MET A 68 -13.76 7.94 19.41
C MET A 68 -13.28 8.67 20.66
N SER A 69 -13.88 8.39 21.83
CA SER A 69 -13.38 8.93 23.11
C SER A 69 -11.95 8.45 23.43
N ARG A 70 -11.61 7.20 23.08
CA ARG A 70 -10.26 6.65 23.29
C ARG A 70 -9.23 7.20 22.32
N VAL A 71 -9.63 7.43 21.07
CA VAL A 71 -8.76 7.98 20.02
C VAL A 71 -8.63 9.51 20.13
N GLY A 72 -9.57 10.17 20.84
CA GLY A 72 -9.62 11.62 21.04
C GLY A 72 -8.28 12.30 21.32
N PRO A 73 -7.46 11.86 22.29
CA PRO A 73 -6.17 12.48 22.57
C PRO A 73 -5.21 12.49 21.36
N LEU A 74 -5.26 11.48 20.48
CA LEU A 74 -4.47 11.47 19.25
C LEU A 74 -5.04 12.42 18.20
N LEU A 75 -6.37 12.58 18.15
CA LEU A 75 -7.02 13.54 17.25
C LEU A 75 -6.77 14.99 17.71
N ASP A 76 -6.73 15.23 19.02
CA ASP A 76 -6.38 16.54 19.57
C ASP A 76 -4.95 16.91 19.17
N LEU A 77 -3.99 15.98 19.31
CA LEU A 77 -2.63 16.17 18.83
C LEU A 77 -2.57 16.39 17.32
N GLN A 78 -3.37 15.66 16.53
CA GLN A 78 -3.49 15.88 15.09
C GLN A 78 -4.01 17.29 14.76
N HIS A 79 -4.95 17.80 15.56
CA HIS A 79 -5.49 19.14 15.41
C HIS A 79 -4.49 20.24 15.77
N GLU A 80 -3.65 20.00 16.79
CA GLU A 80 -2.57 20.90 17.21
C GLU A 80 -1.45 20.97 16.17
N MET A 81 -1.01 19.82 15.63
CA MET A 81 0.09 19.75 14.67
C MET A 81 -0.31 20.11 13.24
N SER A 82 -1.58 19.88 12.87
CA SER A 82 -2.06 19.96 11.50
C SER A 82 -3.57 20.27 11.49
N ARG A 83 -4.39 19.42 10.90
CA ARG A 83 -5.85 19.53 10.81
C ARG A 83 -6.50 18.16 10.91
N ILE A 84 -7.75 18.16 11.37
CA ILE A 84 -8.68 17.04 11.18
C ILE A 84 -9.56 17.40 9.99
N PRO A 85 -9.54 16.65 8.88
CA PRO A 85 -10.34 16.97 7.70
C PRO A 85 -11.82 16.78 7.99
N ARG A 86 -12.64 17.72 7.54
CA ARG A 86 -14.10 17.56 7.51
C ARG A 86 -14.54 16.59 6.43
N ARG A 87 -15.81 16.19 6.45
CA ARG A 87 -16.40 15.26 5.47
C ARG A 87 -16.23 15.70 4.01
N ASP A 88 -16.22 17.01 3.77
CA ASP A 88 -16.09 17.62 2.45
C ASP A 88 -14.68 18.11 2.11
N GLU A 89 -13.70 17.75 2.94
CA GLU A 89 -12.31 18.16 2.82
C GLU A 89 -11.39 16.97 2.60
N ILE A 90 -10.24 17.24 1.99
CA ILE A 90 -9.11 16.31 1.89
C ILE A 90 -7.90 17.01 2.48
N LEU A 91 -7.31 16.38 3.49
CA LEU A 91 -6.07 16.85 4.07
C LEU A 91 -4.88 16.44 3.20
N ILE A 92 -4.02 17.41 2.92
CA ILE A 92 -2.69 17.21 2.34
C ILE A 92 -1.68 17.78 3.32
N GLU A 93 -0.78 16.95 3.83
CA GLU A 93 0.32 17.37 4.69
C GLU A 93 1.62 17.39 3.89
N GLN A 94 2.39 18.47 4.04
CA GLN A 94 3.70 18.64 3.41
C GLN A 94 4.76 18.95 4.46
N PHE A 95 5.79 18.12 4.51
CA PHE A 95 6.89 18.32 5.45
C PHE A 95 8.19 17.75 4.89
N GLU A 96 9.30 18.15 5.47
CA GLU A 96 10.64 17.73 5.06
C GLU A 96 11.32 17.01 6.20
N THR A 97 12.02 15.91 5.88
CA THR A 97 12.87 15.19 6.82
C THR A 97 14.22 14.90 6.17
N GLU A 98 15.13 14.26 6.90
CA GLU A 98 16.41 13.78 6.35
C GLU A 98 16.23 12.80 5.17
N ASP A 99 15.06 12.15 5.06
CA ASP A 99 14.74 11.25 3.95
C ASP A 99 14.34 12.00 2.65
N GLY A 100 13.98 13.29 2.73
CA GLY A 100 13.53 14.11 1.61
C GLY A 100 12.23 14.87 1.88
N HIS A 101 11.50 15.18 0.81
CA HIS A 101 10.23 15.92 0.83
C HIS A 101 9.04 14.97 0.81
N HIS A 102 8.16 15.12 1.80
CA HIS A 102 6.99 14.28 2.01
C HIS A 102 5.73 15.01 1.60
N LEU A 103 4.88 14.33 0.82
CA LEU A 103 3.51 14.74 0.53
C LEU A 103 2.59 13.60 0.96
N CYS A 104 1.86 13.81 2.05
CA CYS A 104 0.89 12.86 2.58
C CYS A 104 -0.53 13.31 2.22
N VAL A 105 -1.35 12.43 1.67
CA VAL A 105 -2.75 12.70 1.32
C VAL A 105 -3.65 11.74 2.08
N PHE A 106 -4.76 12.25 2.62
CA PHE A 106 -5.69 11.47 3.46
C PHE A 106 -7.12 11.39 2.88
N PRO A 107 -7.37 10.55 1.85
CA PRO A 107 -8.71 10.36 1.28
C PRO A 107 -9.64 9.44 2.09
N PHE A 108 -9.10 8.54 2.92
CA PHE A 108 -9.84 7.50 3.66
C PHE A 108 -10.56 6.47 2.76
N GLU A 109 -9.84 5.90 1.79
CA GLU A 109 -10.37 4.97 0.78
C GLU A 109 -9.77 3.57 0.81
N GLY A 110 -9.04 3.21 1.85
CA GLY A 110 -8.42 1.89 1.96
C GLY A 110 -7.15 1.75 1.14
N ARG A 111 -6.32 0.79 1.57
CA ARG A 111 -4.96 0.63 1.05
C ARG A 111 -4.88 0.43 -0.46
N ALA A 112 -5.69 -0.46 -1.04
CA ALA A 112 -5.63 -0.78 -2.47
C ALA A 112 -5.88 0.45 -3.37
N VAL A 113 -6.85 1.30 -3.00
CA VAL A 113 -7.14 2.54 -3.75
C VAL A 113 -6.04 3.56 -3.57
N HIS A 114 -5.52 3.71 -2.35
CA HIS A 114 -4.42 4.64 -2.06
C HIS A 114 -3.14 4.26 -2.79
N GLU A 115 -2.83 2.97 -2.92
CA GLU A 115 -1.71 2.47 -3.71
C GLU A 115 -1.87 2.88 -5.18
N ALA A 116 -3.05 2.64 -5.77
CA ALA A 116 -3.34 3.01 -7.16
C ALA A 116 -3.26 4.53 -7.39
N ILE A 117 -3.81 5.35 -6.48
CA ILE A 117 -3.72 6.82 -6.57
C ILE A 117 -2.26 7.27 -6.45
N GLY A 118 -1.50 6.71 -5.50
CA GLY A 118 -0.09 7.05 -5.31
C GLY A 118 0.74 6.76 -6.56
N MET A 119 0.49 5.62 -7.22
CA MET A 119 1.16 5.24 -8.47
C MET A 119 0.79 6.15 -9.62
N LEU A 120 -0.51 6.48 -9.76
CA LEU A 120 -0.98 7.44 -10.76
C LEU A 120 -0.31 8.80 -10.59
N PHE A 121 -0.28 9.30 -9.35
CA PHE A 121 0.33 10.58 -9.01
C PHE A 121 1.82 10.57 -9.34
N ALA A 122 2.54 9.54 -8.91
CA ALA A 122 3.96 9.39 -9.20
C ALA A 122 4.24 9.36 -10.72
N HIS A 123 3.45 8.60 -11.48
CA HIS A 123 3.59 8.51 -12.94
C HIS A 123 3.42 9.89 -13.61
N ARG A 124 2.34 10.60 -13.27
CA ARG A 124 2.05 11.92 -13.84
C ARG A 124 3.06 13.00 -13.43
N TRP A 125 3.55 12.95 -12.18
CA TRP A 125 4.65 13.83 -11.75
C TRP A 125 5.95 13.54 -12.53
N CYS A 126 6.33 12.27 -12.65
CA CYS A 126 7.54 11.86 -13.40
C CYS A 126 7.45 12.19 -14.89
N ALA A 127 6.24 12.24 -15.47
CA ALA A 127 6.03 12.69 -16.84
C ALA A 127 6.26 14.21 -17.00
N SER A 128 6.01 15.01 -15.95
CA SER A 128 6.24 16.46 -15.98
C SER A 128 7.72 16.83 -15.79
N ARG A 129 8.46 16.07 -15.00
CA ARG A 129 9.89 16.26 -14.76
C ARG A 129 10.56 14.98 -14.21
N PRO A 130 11.87 14.74 -14.47
CA PRO A 130 12.57 13.59 -13.91
C PRO A 130 12.58 13.63 -12.37
N LEU A 131 11.97 12.64 -11.73
CA LEU A 131 11.85 12.51 -10.28
C LEU A 131 11.99 11.03 -9.87
N SER A 132 12.46 10.81 -8.64
CA SER A 132 12.32 9.51 -7.96
C SER A 132 11.31 9.66 -6.85
N ILE A 133 10.20 8.92 -6.92
CA ILE A 133 9.11 8.97 -5.94
C ILE A 133 8.94 7.60 -5.29
N SER A 134 9.09 7.55 -3.96
CA SER A 134 8.72 6.38 -3.16
C SER A 134 7.29 6.55 -2.66
N ILE A 135 6.51 5.46 -2.69
CA ILE A 135 5.11 5.45 -2.29
C ILE A 135 4.96 4.57 -1.05
N ALA A 136 4.28 5.06 -0.03
CA ALA A 136 3.80 4.24 1.08
C ALA A 136 2.31 4.50 1.29
N CYS A 137 1.54 3.48 1.68
CA CYS A 137 0.09 3.64 1.86
C CYS A 137 -0.45 2.77 2.97
N ASN A 138 -1.53 3.25 3.58
CA ASN A 138 -2.32 2.50 4.53
C ASN A 138 -3.80 2.70 4.24
N ASP A 139 -4.65 2.34 5.20
CA ASP A 139 -6.08 2.37 5.01
C ASP A 139 -6.69 3.78 4.95
N TYR A 140 -6.06 4.79 5.53
CA TYR A 140 -6.61 6.15 5.57
C TYR A 140 -5.89 7.16 4.67
N GLY A 141 -4.65 6.88 4.25
CA GLY A 141 -3.93 7.73 3.31
C GLY A 141 -2.76 7.08 2.59
N PHE A 142 -2.03 7.91 1.85
CA PHE A 142 -0.76 7.57 1.21
C PHE A 142 0.26 8.70 1.34
N GLU A 143 1.54 8.33 1.30
CA GLU A 143 2.72 9.19 1.31
C GLU A 143 3.43 9.06 -0.03
N LEU A 144 3.83 10.21 -0.59
CA LEU A 144 4.78 10.33 -1.68
C LEU A 144 6.04 11.02 -1.14
N LEU A 145 7.17 10.33 -1.23
CA LEU A 145 8.47 10.83 -0.82
C LEU A 145 9.35 11.04 -2.05
N SER A 146 9.90 12.25 -2.20
CA SER A 146 10.84 12.58 -3.27
C SER A 146 12.05 13.34 -2.73
N ASP A 147 13.14 13.29 -3.47
CA ASP A 147 14.34 14.11 -3.27
C ASP A 147 14.13 15.59 -3.62
N VAL A 148 13.05 15.92 -4.33
CA VAL A 148 12.67 17.29 -4.72
C VAL A 148 11.26 17.62 -4.18
N PRO A 149 10.95 18.87 -3.81
CA PRO A 149 9.63 19.22 -3.30
C PRO A 149 8.50 18.86 -4.26
N LEU A 150 7.53 18.09 -3.77
CA LEU A 150 6.23 17.88 -4.44
C LEU A 150 5.26 18.93 -3.90
N GLN A 151 4.82 19.89 -4.71
CA GLN A 151 3.95 20.97 -4.23
C GLN A 151 2.48 20.57 -4.29
N ALA A 152 1.69 20.91 -3.28
CA ALA A 152 0.27 20.57 -3.26
C ALA A 152 -0.50 21.28 -4.39
N SER A 153 0.00 22.44 -4.83
CA SER A 153 -0.47 23.18 -6.01
C SER A 153 -0.27 22.41 -7.33
N GLU A 154 0.71 21.50 -7.39
CA GLU A 154 0.96 20.65 -8.56
C GLU A 154 -0.15 19.60 -8.75
N VAL A 155 -0.89 19.25 -7.70
CA VAL A 155 -2.03 18.30 -7.79
C VAL A 155 -3.07 18.78 -8.81
N GLU A 156 -3.35 20.09 -8.83
CA GLU A 156 -4.30 20.70 -9.75
C GLU A 156 -3.65 21.07 -11.09
N SER A 157 -2.48 21.73 -11.07
CA SER A 157 -1.84 22.19 -12.30
C SER A 157 -1.34 21.06 -13.21
N LEU A 158 -0.97 19.90 -12.65
CA LEU A 158 -0.62 18.70 -13.40
C LEU A 158 -1.81 17.76 -13.64
N ASN A 159 -3.04 18.18 -13.30
CA ASN A 159 -4.25 17.38 -13.45
C ASN A 159 -4.11 15.96 -12.84
N LEU A 160 -3.49 15.83 -11.67
CA LEU A 160 -3.19 14.52 -11.07
C LEU A 160 -4.46 13.72 -10.74
N LEU A 161 -5.57 14.42 -10.52
CA LEU A 161 -6.88 13.81 -10.23
C LEU A 161 -7.72 13.52 -11.47
N ASP A 162 -7.23 13.82 -12.67
CA ASP A 162 -8.04 13.64 -13.87
C ASP A 162 -8.30 12.17 -14.19
N THR A 163 -9.52 11.86 -14.64
CA THR A 163 -9.96 10.48 -14.91
C THR A 163 -9.87 10.11 -16.38
N HIS A 164 -9.51 11.04 -17.26
CA HIS A 164 -9.19 10.76 -18.65
C HIS A 164 -7.87 10.00 -18.75
N GLY A 165 -7.78 8.99 -19.63
CA GLY A 165 -6.56 8.20 -19.83
C GLY A 165 -6.11 7.36 -18.62
N LEU A 166 -6.94 7.21 -17.58
CA LEU A 166 -6.57 6.56 -16.32
C LEU A 166 -6.03 5.13 -16.50
N MET A 167 -6.60 4.38 -17.46
CA MET A 167 -6.15 3.01 -17.75
C MET A 167 -4.74 3.00 -18.33
N ASP A 168 -4.47 3.90 -19.28
CA ASP A 168 -3.18 3.99 -19.97
C ASP A 168 -2.08 4.43 -19.00
N ASP A 169 -2.38 5.38 -18.10
CA ASP A 169 -1.43 5.85 -17.07
C ASP A 169 -1.04 4.73 -16.10
N LEU A 170 -2.00 3.90 -15.69
CA LEU A 170 -1.76 2.82 -14.74
C LEU A 170 -1.11 1.60 -15.39
N GLN A 171 -1.44 1.30 -16.65
CA GLN A 171 -0.75 0.30 -17.46
C GLN A 171 0.67 0.76 -17.85
N SER A 172 0.93 2.06 -17.93
CA SER A 172 2.27 2.60 -18.17
C SER A 172 3.11 2.60 -16.89
N GLY A 173 2.46 2.80 -15.73
CA GLY A 173 3.09 2.69 -14.40
C GLY A 173 3.37 1.25 -13.97
N VAL A 174 2.69 0.25 -14.55
CA VAL A 174 2.89 -1.18 -14.25
C VAL A 174 2.91 -1.98 -15.53
N ASN A 175 3.97 -2.74 -15.79
CA ASN A 175 4.02 -3.64 -16.96
C ASN A 175 2.83 -4.61 -16.95
N ALA A 176 1.78 -4.30 -17.72
CA ALA A 176 0.52 -5.03 -17.74
C ALA A 176 0.72 -6.50 -18.11
N ALA A 177 1.74 -6.78 -18.93
CA ALA A 177 2.15 -8.14 -19.28
C ALA A 177 2.63 -8.92 -18.05
N GLU A 178 3.40 -8.31 -17.14
CA GLU A 178 3.88 -8.98 -15.92
C GLU A 178 2.76 -9.25 -14.91
N LEU A 179 1.76 -8.35 -14.82
CA LEU A 179 0.58 -8.57 -13.99
C LEU A 179 -0.31 -9.69 -14.55
N ALA A 180 -0.59 -9.67 -15.86
CA ALA A 180 -1.33 -10.71 -16.53
C ALA A 180 -0.61 -12.06 -16.41
N LYS A 181 0.71 -12.10 -16.59
CA LYS A 181 1.56 -13.27 -16.40
C LYS A 181 1.52 -13.80 -14.97
N ARG A 182 1.43 -12.93 -13.96
CA ARG A 182 1.23 -13.33 -12.56
C ARG A 182 -0.14 -13.97 -12.34
N ARG A 183 -1.22 -13.44 -12.93
CA ARG A 183 -2.58 -14.01 -12.84
C ARG A 183 -2.71 -15.33 -13.58
N PHE A 184 -2.06 -15.41 -14.74
CA PHE A 184 -2.03 -16.61 -15.54
C PHE A 184 -1.46 -17.82 -14.78
N ARG A 185 -0.64 -17.62 -13.74
CA ARG A 185 -0.18 -18.73 -12.87
C ARG A 185 -1.32 -19.44 -12.16
N ASP A 186 -2.27 -18.69 -11.61
CA ASP A 186 -3.42 -19.26 -10.90
C ASP A 186 -4.37 -19.93 -11.91
N ILE A 187 -4.58 -19.29 -13.05
CA ILE A 187 -5.38 -19.83 -14.16
C ILE A 187 -4.77 -21.13 -14.71
N ALA A 188 -3.45 -21.18 -14.92
CA ALA A 188 -2.73 -22.36 -15.42
C ALA A 188 -2.82 -23.55 -14.45
N VAL A 189 -2.89 -23.28 -13.14
CA VAL A 189 -3.16 -24.32 -12.14
C VAL A 189 -4.59 -24.84 -12.26
N ILE A 190 -5.57 -23.94 -12.33
CA ILE A 190 -7.00 -24.29 -12.37
C ILE A 190 -7.34 -25.04 -13.66
N SER A 191 -6.76 -24.61 -14.79
CA SER A 191 -6.94 -25.24 -16.10
C SER A 191 -6.14 -26.53 -16.29
N GLY A 192 -5.32 -26.92 -15.30
CA GLY A 192 -4.52 -28.14 -15.35
C GLY A 192 -3.28 -28.07 -16.26
N LEU A 193 -2.95 -26.89 -16.80
CA LEU A 193 -1.73 -26.65 -17.58
C LEU A 193 -0.45 -26.73 -16.71
N ALA A 194 -0.57 -26.42 -15.42
CA ALA A 194 0.53 -26.47 -14.48
C ALA A 194 0.35 -27.64 -13.51
N PHE A 195 1.22 -28.64 -13.62
CA PHE A 195 1.19 -29.83 -12.76
C PHE A 195 1.66 -29.50 -11.34
N GLN A 196 0.84 -29.81 -10.33
CA GLN A 196 1.13 -29.50 -8.92
C GLN A 196 1.78 -30.66 -8.13
N GLY A 197 2.02 -31.80 -8.78
CA GLY A 197 2.41 -33.04 -8.11
C GLY A 197 1.22 -33.92 -7.73
N PHE A 198 1.51 -35.06 -7.11
CA PHE A 198 0.50 -36.03 -6.69
C PHE A 198 0.00 -35.75 -5.27
N PRO A 199 -1.21 -36.19 -4.89
CA PRO A 199 -1.70 -36.08 -3.51
C PRO A 199 -0.66 -36.60 -2.50
N GLY A 200 -0.25 -35.76 -1.55
CA GLY A 200 0.77 -36.08 -0.54
C GLY A 200 2.24 -35.84 -0.97
N LYS A 201 2.52 -35.50 -2.23
CA LYS A 201 3.85 -35.08 -2.72
C LYS A 201 3.72 -33.80 -3.56
N ARG A 202 3.66 -32.66 -2.89
CA ARG A 202 3.71 -31.33 -3.54
C ARG A 202 5.10 -31.13 -4.17
N GLN A 203 5.15 -30.83 -5.46
CA GLN A 203 6.39 -30.36 -6.09
C GLN A 203 6.73 -28.95 -5.58
N GLY A 204 8.02 -28.59 -5.62
CA GLY A 204 8.49 -27.28 -5.18
C GLY A 204 7.84 -26.16 -6.00
N VAL A 205 7.24 -25.19 -5.30
CA VAL A 205 6.52 -24.01 -5.84
C VAL A 205 7.32 -23.28 -6.93
N GLN A 206 8.65 -23.38 -6.90
CA GLN A 206 9.56 -22.76 -7.86
C GLN A 206 9.47 -23.36 -9.28
N HIS A 207 9.18 -24.66 -9.42
CA HIS A 207 9.02 -25.28 -10.75
C HIS A 207 7.71 -24.84 -11.42
N LEU A 208 6.62 -24.70 -10.64
CA LEU A 208 5.34 -24.16 -11.11
C LEU A 208 5.47 -22.73 -11.65
N GLN A 209 6.29 -21.88 -11.01
CA GLN A 209 6.48 -20.49 -11.40
C GLN A 209 7.12 -20.35 -12.80
N SER A 210 8.12 -21.17 -13.11
CA SER A 210 8.83 -21.09 -14.41
C SER A 210 7.99 -21.61 -15.58
N HIS A 211 7.15 -22.64 -15.38
CA HIS A 211 6.35 -23.23 -16.45
C HIS A 211 5.16 -22.37 -16.89
N SER A 212 4.44 -21.76 -15.94
CA SER A 212 3.29 -20.90 -16.26
C SER A 212 3.70 -19.61 -16.98
N GLY A 213 4.88 -19.06 -16.66
CA GLY A 213 5.39 -17.87 -17.35
C GLY A 213 5.72 -18.14 -18.82
N LEU A 214 6.37 -19.27 -19.11
CA LEU A 214 6.68 -19.67 -20.49
C LEU A 214 5.39 -19.92 -21.31
N LEU A 215 4.39 -20.56 -20.71
CA LEU A 215 3.09 -20.79 -21.37
C LEU A 215 2.37 -19.49 -21.69
N PHE A 216 2.44 -18.50 -20.80
CA PHE A 216 1.90 -17.16 -21.06
C PHE A 216 2.58 -16.50 -22.26
N ASP A 217 3.91 -16.53 -22.30
CA ASP A 217 4.69 -15.93 -23.40
C ASP A 217 4.37 -16.64 -24.73
N VAL A 218 4.27 -17.96 -24.73
CA VAL A 218 3.90 -18.75 -25.92
C VAL A 218 2.50 -18.41 -26.42
N PHE A 219 1.51 -18.30 -25.52
CA PHE A 219 0.17 -17.86 -25.93
C PHE A 219 0.18 -16.43 -26.45
N ASN A 220 0.91 -15.53 -25.80
CA ASN A 220 1.01 -14.15 -26.26
C ASN A 220 1.63 -14.03 -27.66
N ASP A 221 2.67 -14.81 -27.94
CA ASP A 221 3.44 -14.72 -29.18
C ASP A 221 2.82 -15.55 -30.34
N PHE A 222 2.12 -16.64 -30.03
CA PHE A 222 1.69 -17.62 -31.04
C PHE A 222 0.18 -17.95 -31.01
N ASP A 223 -0.57 -17.56 -29.97
CA ASP A 223 -2.00 -17.83 -29.83
C ASP A 223 -2.70 -16.69 -29.05
N ALA A 224 -2.65 -15.48 -29.60
CA ALA A 224 -3.14 -14.28 -28.91
C ALA A 224 -4.65 -14.31 -28.61
N ASP A 225 -5.42 -15.16 -29.32
CA ASP A 225 -6.86 -15.37 -29.11
C ASP A 225 -7.16 -16.47 -28.07
N ASN A 226 -6.14 -17.05 -27.43
CA ASN A 226 -6.31 -18.11 -26.45
C ASN A 226 -7.23 -17.68 -25.30
N LEU A 227 -8.25 -18.48 -25.00
CA LEU A 227 -9.22 -18.16 -23.96
C LEU A 227 -8.61 -18.03 -22.55
N LEU A 228 -7.51 -18.72 -22.24
CA LEU A 228 -6.84 -18.62 -20.94
C LEU A 228 -5.96 -17.37 -20.86
N LEU A 229 -5.35 -16.97 -21.97
CA LEU A 229 -4.65 -15.70 -22.09
C LEU A 229 -5.64 -14.55 -21.95
N ARG A 230 -6.75 -14.62 -22.68
CA ARG A 230 -7.86 -13.68 -22.57
C ARG A 230 -8.43 -13.66 -21.16
N GLN A 231 -8.63 -14.79 -20.50
CA GLN A 231 -9.08 -14.85 -19.10
C GLN A 231 -8.07 -14.18 -18.16
N ALA A 232 -6.76 -14.28 -18.38
CA ALA A 232 -5.77 -13.59 -17.55
C ALA A 232 -5.86 -12.07 -17.69
N TYR A 233 -6.12 -11.58 -18.90
CA TYR A 233 -6.40 -10.17 -19.13
C TYR A 233 -7.82 -9.79 -18.65
N ASP A 234 -8.83 -10.63 -18.82
CA ASP A 234 -10.20 -10.38 -18.38
C ASP A 234 -10.31 -10.42 -16.85
N GLU A 235 -9.55 -11.24 -16.13
CA GLU A 235 -9.45 -11.21 -14.66
C GLU A 235 -8.65 -10.00 -14.14
N LEU A 236 -7.64 -9.58 -14.90
CA LEU A 236 -6.99 -8.29 -14.69
C LEU A 236 -8.01 -7.14 -14.93
N LEU A 237 -8.92 -7.31 -15.88
CA LEU A 237 -10.02 -6.39 -16.16
C LEU A 237 -11.18 -6.53 -15.15
N ASP A 238 -11.43 -7.68 -14.52
CA ASP A 238 -12.49 -7.87 -13.51
C ASP A 238 -12.12 -7.19 -12.17
N GLN A 239 -10.85 -6.81 -11.99
CA GLN A 239 -10.47 -5.72 -11.07
C GLN A 239 -11.12 -4.36 -11.43
N GLN A 240 -11.96 -4.29 -12.47
CA GLN A 240 -12.87 -3.18 -12.76
C GLN A 240 -13.73 -2.74 -11.59
N MET A 241 -13.96 -3.59 -10.59
CA MET A 241 -14.61 -3.16 -9.34
C MET A 241 -13.74 -2.16 -8.56
N GLU A 242 -12.43 -2.41 -8.45
CA GLU A 242 -11.48 -1.45 -7.89
C GLU A 242 -11.25 -0.27 -8.86
N TRP A 243 -11.37 -0.45 -10.19
CA TRP A 243 -11.31 0.67 -11.14
C TRP A 243 -12.48 1.63 -11.04
N LYS A 244 -13.70 1.10 -11.01
CA LYS A 244 -14.93 1.89 -10.80
C LYS A 244 -14.85 2.61 -9.46
N ARG A 245 -14.26 1.97 -8.45
CA ARG A 245 -14.00 2.59 -7.15
C ARG A 245 -12.96 3.70 -7.23
N LEU A 246 -11.78 3.44 -7.81
CA LEU A 246 -10.73 4.43 -8.00
C LEU A 246 -11.25 5.66 -8.74
N ARG A 247 -11.96 5.46 -9.86
CA ARG A 247 -12.58 6.55 -10.63
C ARG A 247 -13.55 7.36 -9.77
N LYS A 248 -14.46 6.71 -9.04
CA LYS A 248 -15.39 7.39 -8.11
C LYS A 248 -14.64 8.18 -7.04
N VAL A 249 -13.54 7.64 -6.52
CA VAL A 249 -12.70 8.32 -5.54
C VAL A 249 -12.03 9.54 -6.14
N LEU A 250 -11.41 9.44 -7.32
CA LEU A 250 -10.78 10.56 -8.01
C LEU A 250 -11.79 11.67 -8.32
N GLU A 251 -12.97 11.33 -8.85
CA GLU A 251 -14.05 12.30 -9.11
C GLU A 251 -14.50 12.98 -7.81
N ARG A 252 -14.62 12.22 -6.71
CA ARG A 252 -14.91 12.81 -5.41
C ARG A 252 -13.78 13.74 -4.97
N MET A 253 -12.52 13.32 -5.07
CA MET A 253 -11.38 14.12 -4.66
C MET A 253 -11.27 15.43 -5.46
N LYS A 254 -11.70 15.42 -6.72
CA LYS A 254 -11.72 16.58 -7.60
C LYS A 254 -12.67 17.69 -7.12
N VAL A 255 -13.82 17.33 -6.54
CA VAL A 255 -14.83 18.29 -6.07
C VAL A 255 -14.68 18.69 -4.59
N LYS A 256 -13.85 17.98 -3.83
CA LYS A 256 -13.64 18.23 -2.39
C LYS A 256 -12.63 19.36 -2.17
N ALA A 257 -12.81 20.12 -1.09
CA ALA A 257 -11.86 21.17 -0.73
C ALA A 257 -10.54 20.54 -0.25
N ARG A 258 -9.42 20.96 -0.84
CA ARG A 258 -8.09 20.51 -0.43
C ARG A 258 -7.57 21.44 0.66
N ILE A 259 -7.32 20.91 1.84
CA ILE A 259 -6.72 21.64 2.96
C ILE A 259 -5.26 21.23 3.03
N VAL A 260 -4.37 22.19 2.78
CA VAL A 260 -2.92 21.96 2.82
C VAL A 260 -2.39 22.41 4.17
N ALA A 261 -1.69 21.53 4.86
CA ALA A 261 -1.01 21.80 6.12
C ALA A 261 0.50 21.54 5.96
N PHE A 262 1.31 22.32 6.67
CA PHE A 262 2.76 22.24 6.63
C PHE A 262 3.33 21.91 8.01
N PRO A 263 3.10 20.70 8.55
CA PRO A 263 3.64 20.32 9.84
C PRO A 263 5.18 20.26 9.78
N THR A 264 5.86 20.41 10.91
CA THR A 264 7.33 20.30 10.97
C THR A 264 7.81 18.84 11.01
N HIS A 265 6.98 17.94 11.53
CA HIS A 265 7.28 16.53 11.76
C HIS A 265 6.07 15.66 11.44
N PRO A 266 6.24 14.32 11.27
CA PRO A 266 5.11 13.41 11.07
C PRO A 266 4.07 13.55 12.19
N THR A 267 2.83 13.82 11.77
CA THR A 267 1.65 13.99 12.62
C THR A 267 1.07 12.63 13.01
N PRO A 268 0.12 12.52 13.95
CA PRO A 268 -0.58 11.27 14.22
C PRO A 268 -1.14 10.56 12.98
N PHE A 269 -1.56 11.32 11.95
CA PHE A 269 -1.99 10.76 10.68
C PHE A 269 -0.83 10.36 9.76
N SER A 270 0.20 11.19 9.58
CA SER A 270 1.32 10.84 8.68
C SER A 270 2.33 9.86 9.30
N PHE A 271 2.39 9.75 10.61
CA PHE A 271 3.37 8.90 11.31
C PHE A 271 3.26 7.42 10.93
N PRO A 272 2.07 6.77 10.89
CA PRO A 272 2.02 5.36 10.51
C PRO A 272 2.32 5.13 9.02
N LEU A 273 2.11 6.12 8.14
CA LEU A 273 2.58 6.06 6.75
C LEU A 273 4.12 6.02 6.71
N ALA A 274 4.77 6.92 7.46
CA ALA A 274 6.21 6.94 7.57
C ALA A 274 6.74 5.61 8.15
N VAL A 275 6.10 5.04 9.18
CA VAL A 275 6.48 3.73 9.74
C VAL A 275 6.35 2.59 8.74
N ASP A 276 5.27 2.57 7.94
CA ASP A 276 5.10 1.55 6.90
C ASP A 276 6.20 1.65 5.83
N ARG A 277 6.60 2.86 5.42
CA ARG A 277 7.76 3.07 4.54
C ARG A 277 9.06 2.50 5.14
N LEU A 278 9.30 2.72 6.44
CA LEU A 278 10.51 2.20 7.10
C LEU A 278 10.53 0.67 7.16
N ARG A 279 9.37 0.01 7.17
CA ARG A 279 9.26 -1.46 7.12
C ARG A 279 9.60 -2.02 5.75
N GLU A 280 9.26 -1.29 4.68
CA GLU A 280 9.51 -1.70 3.30
C GLU A 280 11.00 -1.51 2.91
N ARG A 281 11.71 -0.55 3.53
CA ARG A 281 13.17 -0.42 3.40
C ARG A 281 13.91 -1.46 4.24
N MET A 282 14.57 -2.42 3.59
CA MET A 282 15.49 -3.34 4.27
C MET A 282 16.67 -2.56 4.87
N SER A 283 16.80 -2.56 6.20
CA SER A 283 17.90 -1.92 6.94
C SER A 283 18.47 -2.89 7.98
N SER A 284 19.75 -2.71 8.33
CA SER A 284 20.43 -3.43 9.41
C SER A 284 20.09 -2.91 10.82
N GLU A 285 19.46 -1.73 10.92
CA GLU A 285 18.99 -1.15 12.19
C GLU A 285 17.61 -1.71 12.57
N GLN A 286 17.35 -1.92 13.86
CA GLN A 286 16.04 -2.41 14.30
C GLN A 286 14.97 -1.31 14.15
N LEU A 287 13.80 -1.68 13.63
CA LEU A 287 12.68 -0.77 13.42
C LEU A 287 12.25 -0.06 14.72
N GLU A 288 12.30 -0.76 15.85
CA GLU A 288 11.95 -0.20 17.18
C GLU A 288 12.84 1.00 17.54
N ASP A 289 14.15 0.91 17.29
CA ASP A 289 15.11 1.98 17.57
C ASP A 289 14.86 3.22 16.68
N ARG A 290 14.44 3.00 15.43
CA ARG A 290 14.09 4.08 14.48
C ARG A 290 12.78 4.76 14.87
N ILE A 291 11.77 3.99 15.28
CA ILE A 291 10.49 4.50 15.76
C ILE A 291 10.71 5.38 17.00
N GLN A 292 11.55 4.94 17.96
CA GLN A 292 11.86 5.75 19.14
C GLN A 292 12.52 7.09 18.77
N LYS A 293 13.47 7.09 17.82
CA LYS A 293 14.07 8.34 17.33
C LYS A 293 13.01 9.28 16.76
N MET A 294 12.07 8.78 15.96
CA MET A 294 11.00 9.61 15.39
C MET A 294 10.09 10.19 16.48
N LEU A 295 9.65 9.38 17.45
CA LEU A 295 8.79 9.86 18.55
C LEU A 295 9.47 10.95 19.40
N ILE A 296 10.78 10.84 19.63
CA ILE A 296 11.55 11.87 20.36
C ILE A 296 11.56 13.20 19.58
N HIS A 297 11.62 13.15 18.25
CA HIS A 297 11.57 14.35 17.41
C HIS A 297 10.16 14.92 17.28
N SER A 298 9.12 14.09 17.28
CA SER A 298 7.71 14.54 17.24
C SER A 298 7.22 15.22 18.52
N THR A 299 7.95 15.10 19.65
CA THR A 299 7.54 15.65 20.95
C THR A 299 8.27 16.97 21.31
N ARG A 300 9.03 17.56 20.38
CA ARG A 300 9.70 18.87 20.54
C ARG A 300 9.10 19.89 19.58
#